data_AF-A0A1B6M133-F1
#
_entry.id   AF-A0A1B6M133-F1
#
_cell.length_a   1.000
_cell.length_b   1.000
_cell.length_c   1.000
_cell.angle_alpha   90.00
_cell.angle_beta   90.00
_cell.angle_gamma   90.00
#
_symmetry.space_group_name_H-M   'P 1'
#
loop_
_entity.id
_entity.type
_entity.pdbx_description
1 polymer ?
#
loop_
_entity_poly.entity_id
_entity_poly.type
_entity_poly.pdbx_seq_one_letter_code
_entity_poly.pdbx_strand_id
1 'polypeptide(L)'
;VDLLKNHLVTWTETQGRFGNGQGQEYAEAYLVEYWRDSLGQWVVYKNARGEKVLAGNSNTYLVVKQELELPFVASKVRFIPYSEHPRTVCMRVELYGCPWEQSVISYTAPKGDSEFEDTSYDGFLDGVI
;
A
#
# COMPACT_ATOMS: atom_id res chain seq x y z
N VAL A 1 -7.22 -4.71 -6.54
CA VAL A 1 -8.32 -3.72 -6.54
C VAL A 1 -8.08 -2.75 -7.69
N ASP A 2 -9.05 -2.61 -8.59
CA ASP A 2 -9.03 -1.60 -9.64
C ASP A 2 -10.00 -0.48 -9.22
N LEU A 3 -9.47 0.73 -9.02
CA LEU A 3 -10.23 1.90 -8.57
C LEU A 3 -10.81 2.69 -9.76
N LEU A 4 -10.49 2.27 -11.00
CA LEU A 4 -10.90 2.88 -12.28
C LEU A 4 -10.37 4.30 -12.53
N LYS A 5 -10.14 5.09 -11.47
CA LYS A 5 -9.58 6.44 -11.48
C LYS A 5 -8.53 6.56 -10.38
N ASN A 6 -7.64 7.54 -10.53
CA ASN A 6 -6.66 7.85 -9.49
C ASN A 6 -7.36 8.29 -8.20
N HIS A 7 -6.92 7.73 -7.09
CA HIS A 7 -7.30 8.14 -5.73
C HIS A 7 -6.02 8.40 -4.93
N LEU A 8 -6.10 9.36 -4.00
CA LEU A 8 -5.12 9.47 -2.92
C LEU A 8 -5.48 8.45 -1.84
N VAL A 9 -4.65 7.43 -1.69
CA VAL A 9 -4.84 6.36 -0.70
C VAL A 9 -4.07 6.71 0.56
N THR A 10 -4.76 6.69 1.70
CA THR A 10 -4.23 7.16 3.00
C THR A 10 -4.27 6.08 4.08
N TRP A 11 -5.20 5.12 3.98
CA TRP A 11 -5.24 3.98 4.90
C TRP A 11 -5.64 2.70 4.17
N THR A 12 -5.21 1.59 4.74
CA THR A 12 -5.70 0.25 4.42
C THR A 12 -6.38 -0.33 5.65
N GLU A 13 -7.35 -1.20 5.44
CA GLU A 13 -7.89 -2.05 6.50
C GLU A 13 -7.99 -3.48 6.04
N THR A 14 -7.61 -4.40 6.92
CA THR A 14 -7.61 -5.82 6.63
C THR A 14 -8.42 -6.59 7.67
N GLN A 15 -9.01 -7.70 7.23
CA GLN A 15 -9.72 -8.65 8.07
C GLN A 15 -9.52 -10.07 7.57
N GLY A 16 -9.44 -11.04 8.49
CA GLY A 16 -9.37 -12.47 8.14
C GLY A 16 -10.70 -13.07 7.71
N ARG A 17 -10.74 -14.38 7.45
CA ARG A 17 -11.96 -15.14 7.19
C ARG A 17 -12.63 -15.50 8.51
N PHE A 18 -13.65 -14.77 8.94
CA PHE A 18 -14.40 -15.12 10.15
C PHE A 18 -15.21 -16.41 9.98
N GLY A 19 -15.93 -16.54 8.86
CA GLY A 19 -16.69 -17.76 8.53
C GLY A 19 -17.66 -18.20 9.63
N ASN A 20 -18.38 -17.28 10.26
CA ASN A 20 -19.28 -17.54 11.40
C ASN A 20 -18.60 -18.30 12.55
N GLY A 21 -17.32 -17.99 12.82
CA GLY A 21 -16.51 -18.64 13.86
C GLY A 21 -15.83 -19.94 13.43
N GLN A 22 -16.11 -20.44 12.22
CA GLN A 22 -15.44 -21.64 11.67
C GLN A 22 -14.15 -21.28 10.91
N GLY A 23 -13.96 -20.02 10.55
CA GLY A 23 -12.77 -19.58 9.85
C GLY A 23 -11.56 -19.42 10.75
N GLN A 24 -10.39 -19.81 10.23
CA GLN A 24 -9.11 -19.82 10.94
C GLN A 24 -8.01 -19.04 10.18
N GLU A 25 -8.33 -18.57 8.97
CA GLU A 25 -7.38 -18.04 8.01
C GLU A 25 -7.39 -16.51 8.04
N TYR A 26 -6.21 -15.92 8.24
CA TYR A 26 -5.96 -14.48 8.19
C TYR A 26 -4.51 -14.25 7.78
N ALA A 27 -4.20 -13.07 7.25
CA ALA A 27 -2.83 -12.67 6.95
C ALA A 27 -2.26 -11.89 8.14
N GLU A 28 -1.14 -12.36 8.70
CA GLU A 28 -0.43 -11.71 9.82
C GLU A 28 0.31 -10.46 9.38
N ALA A 29 0.69 -10.41 8.11
CA ALA A 29 1.30 -9.27 7.48
C ALA A 29 0.96 -9.25 5.98
N TYR A 30 1.24 -8.13 5.32
CA TYR A 30 1.02 -8.00 3.89
C TYR A 30 1.92 -6.91 3.29
N LEU A 31 2.12 -6.98 1.98
CA LEU A 31 2.68 -5.88 1.21
C LEU A 31 1.56 -5.20 0.42
N VAL A 32 1.77 -3.93 0.12
CA VAL A 32 0.94 -3.17 -0.81
C VAL A 32 1.77 -2.83 -2.03
N GLU A 33 1.26 -3.16 -3.22
CA GLU A 33 1.75 -2.60 -4.47
C GLU A 33 0.70 -1.69 -5.05
N TYR A 34 1.13 -0.62 -5.72
CA TYR A 34 0.23 0.30 -6.38
C TYR A 34 0.71 0.66 -7.77
N TRP A 35 -0.23 1.12 -8.59
CA TRP A 35 -0.02 1.50 -9.97
C TRP A 35 -0.80 2.77 -10.28
N ARG A 36 -0.17 3.66 -11.06
CA ARG A 36 -0.83 4.70 -11.85
C ARG A 36 -0.15 4.80 -13.21
N ASP A 37 -0.87 5.31 -14.21
CA ASP A 37 -0.40 5.28 -15.60
C ASP A 37 0.91 6.05 -15.82
N SER A 38 1.15 7.13 -15.05
CA SER A 38 2.40 7.91 -15.15
C SER A 38 3.64 7.18 -14.61
N LEU A 39 3.48 6.12 -13.82
CA LEU A 39 4.59 5.29 -13.37
C LEU A 39 4.96 4.19 -14.37
N GLY A 40 3.97 3.65 -15.09
CA GLY A 40 4.18 2.53 -16.03
C GLY A 40 4.68 1.22 -15.39
N GLN A 41 4.69 1.13 -14.05
CA GLN A 41 5.12 -0.05 -13.30
C GLN A 41 4.39 -0.16 -11.95
N TRP A 42 4.42 -1.37 -11.37
CA TRP A 42 3.97 -1.58 -9.99
C TRP A 42 5.06 -1.09 -9.03
N VAL A 43 4.67 -0.25 -8.08
CA VAL A 43 5.56 0.24 -7.03
C VAL A 43 5.17 -0.41 -5.72
N VAL A 44 6.16 -0.93 -4.99
CA VAL A 44 5.96 -1.50 -3.65
C VAL A 44 5.94 -0.35 -2.64
N TYR A 45 4.85 -0.24 -1.89
CA TYR A 45 4.73 0.72 -0.80
C TYR A 45 5.79 0.48 0.27
N LYS A 46 6.26 1.57 0.87
CA LYS A 46 7.15 1.59 2.03
C LYS A 46 6.65 2.64 3.01
N ASN A 47 6.80 2.41 4.32
CA ASN A 47 6.54 3.44 5.32
C ASN A 47 7.70 4.44 5.43
N ALA A 48 7.60 5.42 6.33
CA ALA A 48 8.63 6.44 6.51
C ALA A 48 9.99 5.87 6.96
N ARG A 49 10.00 4.65 7.52
CA ARG A 49 11.20 3.89 7.91
C ARG A 49 11.76 3.01 6.79
N GLY A 50 11.12 2.97 5.62
CA GLY A 50 11.51 2.14 4.50
C GLY A 50 11.05 0.68 4.59
N GLU A 51 10.24 0.33 5.59
CA GLU A 51 9.69 -1.02 5.76
C GLU A 51 8.55 -1.26 4.77
N LYS A 52 8.58 -2.41 4.07
CA LYS A 52 7.60 -2.78 3.03
C LYS A 52 6.53 -3.76 3.52
N VAL A 53 6.81 -4.45 4.62
CA VAL A 53 5.92 -5.43 5.23
C VAL A 53 5.08 -4.70 6.27
N LEU A 54 3.77 -4.64 6.04
CA LEU A 54 2.81 -4.02 6.94
C LEU A 54 2.21 -5.07 7.86
N ALA A 55 1.97 -4.69 9.11
CA ALA A 55 1.30 -5.54 10.08
C ALA A 55 -0.17 -5.76 9.66
N GLY A 56 -0.59 -7.03 9.69
CA GLY A 56 -1.93 -7.46 9.37
C GLY A 56 -2.71 -7.86 10.62
N ASN A 57 -3.49 -8.94 10.50
CA ASN A 57 -4.41 -9.39 11.53
C ASN A 57 -3.77 -10.40 12.49
N SER A 58 -4.23 -10.41 13.74
CA SER A 58 -3.90 -11.45 14.74
C SER A 58 -5.02 -12.45 14.97
N ASN A 59 -6.17 -12.26 14.31
CA ASN A 59 -7.34 -13.14 14.38
C ASN A 59 -8.24 -12.94 13.15
N THR A 60 -9.34 -13.68 13.08
CA THR A 60 -10.20 -13.74 11.89
C THR A 60 -11.32 -12.70 11.84
N TYR A 61 -11.58 -11.99 12.94
CA TYR A 61 -12.80 -11.19 13.11
C TYR A 61 -12.57 -9.71 13.45
N LEU A 62 -11.45 -9.34 14.06
CA LEU A 62 -11.09 -7.94 14.27
C LEU A 62 -10.49 -7.36 12.99
N VAL A 63 -10.92 -6.15 12.67
CA VAL A 63 -10.33 -5.35 11.61
C VAL A 63 -9.04 -4.71 12.13
N VAL A 64 -8.04 -4.59 11.25
CA VAL A 64 -6.80 -3.86 11.53
C VAL A 64 -6.68 -2.74 10.52
N LYS A 65 -6.70 -1.50 11.01
CA LYS A 65 -6.45 -0.31 10.21
C LYS A 65 -4.96 0.01 10.24
N GLN A 66 -4.39 0.22 9.07
CA GLN A 66 -3.01 0.61 8.89
C GLN A 66 -2.97 1.99 8.24
N GLU A 67 -2.41 2.95 8.95
CA GLU A 67 -2.10 4.26 8.39
C GLU A 67 -0.96 4.13 7.39
N LEU A 68 -1.10 4.76 6.23
CA LEU A 68 -0.04 4.88 5.24
C LEU A 68 0.65 6.22 5.45
N GLU A 69 1.70 6.24 6.29
CA GLU A 69 2.50 7.43 6.62
C GLU A 69 2.99 8.19 5.38
N LEU A 70 3.17 7.50 4.26
CA LEU A 70 3.48 8.06 2.94
C LEU A 70 2.32 7.81 1.98
N PRO A 71 1.22 8.58 2.03
CA PRO A 71 0.08 8.41 1.14
C PRO A 71 0.51 8.43 -0.32
N PHE A 72 -0.15 7.62 -1.16
CA PHE A 72 0.21 7.50 -2.57
C PHE A 72 -1.00 7.67 -3.47
N VAL A 73 -0.74 8.13 -4.70
CA VAL A 73 -1.78 8.25 -5.74
C VAL A 73 -1.75 7.00 -6.62
N ALA A 74 -2.90 6.33 -6.73
CA ALA A 74 -3.02 5.09 -7.50
C ALA A 74 -4.40 4.92 -8.16
N SER A 75 -4.42 4.27 -9.33
CA SER A 75 -5.63 3.74 -9.96
C SER A 75 -5.82 2.25 -9.69
N LYS A 76 -4.76 1.52 -9.33
CA LYS A 76 -4.83 0.11 -8.96
C LYS A 76 -3.97 -0.18 -7.75
N VAL A 77 -4.46 -1.07 -6.88
CA VAL A 77 -3.79 -1.47 -5.64
C VAL A 77 -3.84 -2.99 -5.50
N ARG A 78 -2.72 -3.61 -5.16
CA ARG A 78 -2.60 -5.03 -4.83
C ARG A 78 -2.26 -5.18 -3.35
N PHE A 79 -2.93 -6.13 -2.72
CA PHE A 79 -2.59 -6.64 -1.41
C PHE A 79 -1.93 -8.00 -1.61
N ILE A 80 -0.70 -8.14 -1.14
CA ILE A 80 0.07 -9.38 -1.21
C ILE A 80 0.15 -9.94 0.20
N PRO A 81 -0.60 -11.01 0.52
CA PRO A 81 -0.50 -11.66 1.82
C PRO A 81 0.93 -12.09 2.10
N TYR A 82 1.42 -11.86 3.31
CA TYR A 82 2.75 -12.27 3.77
C TYR A 82 2.63 -13.08 5.06
N SER A 83 3.44 -14.12 5.17
CA SER A 83 3.52 -15.00 6.35
C SER A 83 4.94 -15.53 6.45
N GLU A 84 5.51 -15.50 7.66
CA GLU A 84 6.87 -16.03 7.92
C GLU A 84 6.93 -17.56 7.78
N HIS A 85 5.79 -18.23 7.96
CA HIS A 85 5.66 -19.68 7.88
C HIS A 85 4.62 -20.09 6.84
N PRO A 86 4.78 -21.25 6.16
CA PRO A 86 3.79 -21.74 5.21
C PRO A 86 2.43 -22.00 5.90
N ARG A 87 1.41 -21.23 5.54
CA ARG A 87 0.02 -21.43 5.99
C ARG A 87 -0.96 -20.92 4.95
N THR A 88 -2.18 -21.43 5.01
CA THR A 88 -3.31 -20.85 4.26
C THR A 88 -3.68 -19.51 4.88
N VAL A 89 -3.81 -18.49 4.03
CA VAL A 89 -4.20 -17.13 4.42
C VAL A 89 -5.42 -16.69 3.64
N CYS A 90 -6.22 -15.82 4.25
CA CYS A 90 -7.35 -15.15 3.61
C CYS A 90 -7.31 -13.69 3.99
N MET A 91 -7.71 -12.82 3.06
CA MET A 91 -7.81 -11.39 3.28
C MET A 91 -9.16 -10.88 2.79
N ARG A 92 -9.79 -10.07 3.62
CA ARG A 92 -10.78 -9.06 3.25
C ARG A 92 -10.10 -7.72 3.43
N VAL A 93 -10.31 -6.82 2.48
CA VAL A 93 -9.57 -5.56 2.42
C VAL A 93 -10.53 -4.41 2.18
N GLU A 94 -10.17 -3.25 2.73
CA GLU A 94 -10.80 -1.96 2.46
C GLU A 94 -9.70 -0.91 2.24
N LEU A 95 -9.98 0.05 1.37
CA LEU A 95 -9.08 1.18 1.06
C LEU A 95 -9.76 2.47 1.46
N TYR A 96 -9.04 3.33 2.19
CA TYR A 96 -9.53 4.66 2.55
C TYR A 96 -8.71 5.74 1.83
N GLY A 97 -9.42 6.73 1.34
CA GLY A 97 -8.84 7.80 0.55
C GLY A 97 -9.91 8.71 -0.05
N CYS A 98 -9.52 9.48 -1.06
CA CYS A 98 -10.42 10.30 -1.85
C CYS A 98 -10.03 10.29 -3.33
N PRO A 99 -10.95 10.61 -4.25
CA PRO A 99 -10.63 10.81 -5.66
C PRO A 99 -9.51 11.84 -5.84
N TRP A 100 -8.55 11.55 -6.72
CA TRP A 100 -7.48 12.47 -7.07
C TRP A 100 -7.95 13.43 -8.16
N GLU A 101 -8.53 14.56 -7.75
CA GLU A 101 -9.05 15.59 -8.66
C GLU A 101 -7.99 16.60 -9.13
N GLN A 102 -6.74 16.45 -8.69
CA GLN A 102 -5.66 17.35 -9.06
C GLN A 102 -5.10 17.02 -10.45
N SER A 103 -4.66 18.04 -11.18
CA SER A 103 -4.02 17.87 -12.50
C SER A 103 -2.53 17.50 -12.43
N VAL A 104 -1.98 17.33 -11.22
CA VAL A 104 -0.58 16.94 -11.03
C VAL A 104 -0.45 15.44 -11.29
N ILE A 105 0.35 15.09 -12.30
CA ILE A 105 0.59 13.71 -12.76
C ILE A 105 1.96 13.18 -12.29
N SER A 106 2.95 14.07 -12.29
CA SER A 106 4.32 13.88 -11.83
C SER A 106 4.99 15.25 -11.65
N TYR A 107 6.17 15.28 -11.02
CA TYR A 107 7.04 16.45 -10.94
C TYR A 107 8.50 16.04 -11.15
N THR A 108 9.32 17.01 -11.52
CA THR A 108 10.77 16.88 -11.61
C THR A 108 11.38 18.01 -10.78
N ALA A 109 12.30 17.65 -9.88
CA ALA A 109 12.99 18.60 -9.02
C ALA A 109 14.42 18.08 -8.74
N PRO A 110 15.38 18.96 -8.45
CA PRO A 110 16.68 18.55 -7.93
C PRO A 110 16.53 17.73 -6.64
N LYS A 111 17.40 16.74 -6.45
CA LYS A 111 17.45 15.98 -5.20
C LYS A 111 17.81 16.92 -4.05
N GLY A 112 17.05 16.86 -2.95
CA GLY A 112 17.37 17.59 -1.72
C GLY A 112 18.64 17.06 -1.04
N ASP A 113 19.24 17.88 -0.18
CA ASP A 113 20.31 17.45 0.72
C ASP A 113 19.82 16.33 1.65
N SER A 114 20.73 15.61 2.32
CA SER A 114 20.39 14.42 3.13
C SER A 114 19.31 14.66 4.20
N GLU A 115 19.17 15.89 4.69
CA GLU A 115 18.15 16.27 5.69
C GLU A 115 16.79 16.64 5.07
N PHE A 116 16.75 16.93 3.76
CA PHE A 116 15.58 17.44 3.03
C PHE A 116 15.26 16.59 1.79
N GLU A 117 15.70 15.34 1.78
CA GLU A 117 15.38 14.39 0.71
C GLU A 117 13.89 14.03 0.74
N ASP A 118 13.26 14.05 -0.42
CA ASP A 118 11.89 13.54 -0.58
C ASP A 118 11.91 12.01 -0.56
N THR A 119 11.75 11.44 0.63
CA THR A 119 11.74 9.99 0.84
C THR A 119 10.49 9.31 0.29
N SER A 120 9.44 10.09 0.01
CA SER A 120 8.15 9.63 -0.51
C SER A 120 8.08 9.57 -2.04
N TYR A 121 9.03 10.22 -2.71
CA TYR A 121 9.07 10.25 -4.17
C TYR A 121 9.12 8.85 -4.76
N ASP A 122 8.18 8.58 -5.65
CA ASP A 122 7.96 7.28 -6.28
C ASP A 122 8.15 7.29 -7.80
N GLY A 123 8.63 8.42 -8.33
CA GLY A 123 9.04 8.55 -9.72
C GLY A 123 10.47 8.07 -9.96
N PHE A 124 11.01 8.43 -11.12
CA PHE A 124 12.39 8.11 -11.50
C PHE A 124 13.33 9.21 -11.04
N LEU A 125 14.47 8.81 -10.45
CA LEU A 125 15.58 9.69 -10.14
C LEU A 125 16.55 9.67 -11.33
N ASP A 126 16.69 10.80 -12.02
CA ASP A 126 17.68 10.94 -13.07
C ASP A 126 19.09 10.78 -12.48
N GLY A 127 19.89 9.84 -13.03
CA GLY A 127 21.29 9.64 -12.63
C GLY A 127 21.65 8.31 -11.95
N VAL A 128 20.69 7.37 -11.83
CA VAL A 128 20.98 5.98 -11.42
C VAL A 128 20.58 5.06 -12.58
N ILE A 129 21.55 4.71 -13.43
CA ILE A 129 21.45 3.64 -14.44
C ILE A 129 22.12 2.39 -13.86
#